data_AF-A0A6J8AJZ6-F1
#
_entry.id   AF-A0A6J8AJZ6-F1
#
_cell.length_a   1.000
_cell.length_b   1.000
_cell.length_c   1.000
_cell.angle_alpha   90.00
_cell.angle_beta   90.00
_cell.angle_gamma   90.00
#
_symmetry.space_group_name_H-M   'P 1'
#
loop_
_entity.id
_entity.type
_entity.pdbx_description
1 polymer ?
#
loop_
_entity_poly.entity_id
_entity_poly.type
_entity_poly.pdbx_seq_one_letter_code
_entity_poly.pdbx_strand_id
1 'polypeptide(L)'
;MVTRISYSFTKTIPSYCNCIWKWKKTEAEIFRDVAIGKGVPANRIIIETKSTNTGENIRFSYRVLRNRNGLPSNVILVQKPYMGRRTLATFQKQWPGPICKLCVTSPNIDLLDYPNSEVGDLDDVITIVIGDMQRMDSYAKLGYQTFQRIPDDVWSAYNILHRSGMYNGHLV
;
A
#
# COMPACT_ATOMS: atom_id res chain seq x y z
N MET A 1 0.17 -5.84 17.05
CA MET A 1 -0.51 -4.53 17.10
C MET A 1 -0.54 -4.00 15.68
N VAL A 2 -1.70 -4.04 15.03
CA VAL A 2 -1.86 -3.64 13.63
C VAL A 2 -2.00 -2.13 13.59
N THR A 3 -0.92 -1.45 13.22
CA THR A 3 -0.95 -0.02 12.89
C THR A 3 -0.87 0.07 11.39
N ARG A 4 -2.04 0.31 10.79
CA ARG A 4 -2.29 0.36 9.36
C ARG A 4 -1.61 -0.77 8.57
N ILE A 5 -2.31 -1.88 8.54
CA ILE A 5 -2.29 -2.76 7.39
C ILE A 5 -3.09 -2.05 6.29
N SER A 6 -2.43 -1.62 5.21
CA SER A 6 -3.14 -1.28 3.97
C SER A 6 -3.61 -2.59 3.32
N TYR A 7 -4.60 -3.26 3.92
CA TYR A 7 -5.31 -4.32 3.23
C TYR A 7 -6.31 -3.63 2.31
N SER A 8 -6.04 -3.51 1.02
CA SER A 8 -7.15 -3.41 0.06
C SER A 8 -7.87 -4.77 0.02
N PHE A 9 -8.58 -5.14 1.08
CA PHE A 9 -9.74 -6.01 0.92
C PHE A 9 -10.85 -5.08 0.49
N THR A 10 -11.04 -5.03 -0.81
CA THR A 10 -12.36 -4.74 -1.34
C THR A 10 -13.27 -5.80 -0.71
N LYS A 11 -14.10 -5.36 0.24
CA LYS A 11 -15.11 -6.23 0.83
C LYS A 11 -16.26 -6.25 -0.17
N THR A 12 -16.83 -7.44 -0.31
CA THR A 12 -18.27 -7.67 -0.32
C THR A 12 -19.03 -6.54 0.40
N ILE A 13 -19.38 -5.51 -0.34
CA ILE A 13 -20.29 -4.42 0.03
C ILE A 13 -21.13 -4.18 -1.24
N PRO A 14 -22.47 -4.18 -1.14
CA PRO A 14 -23.35 -4.39 -2.28
C PRO A 14 -23.10 -3.41 -3.42
N SER A 15 -23.07 -3.98 -4.63
CA SER A 15 -22.98 -3.31 -5.91
C SER A 15 -23.88 -2.08 -5.99
N TYR A 16 -23.28 -0.90 -6.12
CA TYR A 16 -23.95 0.25 -6.72
C TYR A 16 -23.03 0.88 -7.77
N CYS A 17 -23.44 0.65 -9.02
CA CYS A 17 -23.05 1.28 -10.27
C CYS A 17 -22.44 2.68 -10.16
N ASN A 18 -21.41 2.91 -11.00
CA ASN A 18 -21.01 4.17 -11.64
C ASN A 18 -21.41 5.47 -10.92
N CYS A 19 -20.52 5.98 -10.06
CA CYS A 19 -20.28 7.40 -9.83
C CYS A 19 -19.07 7.58 -8.89
N ILE A 20 -18.10 8.39 -9.31
CA ILE A 20 -17.04 9.08 -8.53
C ILE A 20 -17.26 8.99 -6.99
N TRP A 21 -16.74 7.94 -6.34
CA TRP A 21 -17.02 7.68 -4.92
C TRP A 21 -16.06 8.45 -4.00
N LYS A 22 -16.47 9.62 -3.52
CA LYS A 22 -15.93 10.20 -2.27
C LYS A 22 -16.45 9.37 -1.10
N TRP A 23 -15.60 8.53 -0.53
CA TRP A 23 -15.91 7.79 0.68
C TRP A 23 -16.25 8.79 1.81
N LYS A 24 -17.36 8.57 2.54
CA LYS A 24 -17.74 9.42 3.69
C LYS A 24 -16.82 9.20 4.90
N LYS A 25 -16.13 8.05 4.93
CA LYS A 25 -15.15 7.65 5.94
C LYS A 25 -13.76 7.62 5.33
N THR A 26 -12.76 7.84 6.16
CA THR A 26 -11.36 7.60 5.78
C THR A 26 -11.11 6.11 5.57
N GLU A 27 -10.09 5.78 4.78
CA GLU A 27 -9.65 4.40 4.54
C GLU A 27 -9.42 3.64 5.86
N ALA A 28 -8.77 4.29 6.84
CA ALA A 28 -8.48 3.68 8.14
C ALA A 28 -9.74 3.38 8.98
N GLU A 29 -10.79 4.20 8.87
CA GLU A 29 -12.07 3.92 9.53
C GLU A 29 -12.79 2.73 8.90
N ILE A 30 -12.75 2.62 7.57
CA ILE A 30 -13.32 1.46 6.88
C ILE A 30 -12.57 0.19 7.26
N PHE A 31 -11.23 0.20 7.31
CA PHE A 31 -10.47 -0.96 7.78
C PHE A 31 -10.71 -1.32 9.23
N ARG A 32 -10.93 -0.32 10.11
CA ARG A 32 -11.35 -0.58 11.49
C ARG A 32 -12.68 -1.31 11.52
N ASP A 33 -13.68 -0.84 10.78
CA ASP A 33 -15.01 -1.48 10.73
C ASP A 33 -14.92 -2.90 10.18
N VAL A 34 -14.06 -3.10 9.17
CA VAL A 34 -13.77 -4.43 8.63
C VAL A 34 -13.19 -5.35 9.69
N ALA A 35 -12.16 -4.90 10.39
CA ALA A 35 -11.47 -5.69 11.41
C ALA A 35 -12.41 -6.04 12.58
N ILE A 36 -13.22 -5.08 13.04
CA ILE A 36 -14.24 -5.32 14.07
C ILE A 36 -15.25 -6.37 13.59
N GLY A 37 -15.77 -6.23 12.37
CA GLY A 37 -16.68 -7.22 11.78
C GLY A 37 -16.07 -8.60 11.55
N LYS A 38 -14.74 -8.75 11.64
CA LYS A 38 -14.00 -10.01 11.62
C LYS A 38 -13.57 -10.49 13.01
N GLY A 39 -14.05 -9.85 14.08
CA GLY A 39 -13.83 -10.26 15.46
C GLY A 39 -12.63 -9.61 16.16
N VAL A 40 -11.95 -8.63 15.54
CA VAL A 40 -10.86 -7.91 16.20
C VAL A 40 -11.44 -6.93 17.24
N PRO A 41 -11.07 -7.03 18.53
CA PRO A 41 -11.57 -6.12 19.55
C PRO A 41 -11.21 -4.66 19.26
N ALA A 42 -12.16 -3.73 19.40
CA ALA A 42 -11.96 -2.32 19.07
C ALA A 42 -10.82 -1.67 19.87
N ASN A 43 -10.61 -2.09 21.13
CA ASN A 43 -9.51 -1.61 21.99
C ASN A 43 -8.12 -2.13 21.57
N ARG A 44 -8.04 -3.07 20.61
CA ARG A 44 -6.78 -3.55 20.00
C ARG A 44 -6.45 -2.85 18.68
N ILE A 45 -7.32 -1.94 18.20
CA ILE A 45 -7.15 -1.22 16.94
C ILE A 45 -6.74 0.21 17.23
N ILE A 46 -5.67 0.65 16.57
CA ILE A 46 -5.20 2.03 16.58
C ILE A 46 -5.37 2.58 15.17
N ILE A 47 -6.09 3.70 15.05
CA ILE A 47 -6.35 4.35 13.77
C ILE A 47 -5.51 5.62 13.61
N GLU A 48 -5.08 5.87 12.38
CA GLU A 48 -4.41 7.08 11.91
C GLU A 48 -5.12 7.48 10.61
N THR A 49 -5.63 8.71 10.51
CA THR A 49 -6.60 9.12 9.47
C THR A 49 -6.16 10.35 8.65
N LYS A 50 -4.93 10.82 8.83
CA LYS A 50 -4.43 12.09 8.28
C LYS A 50 -3.46 11.94 7.13
N SER A 51 -2.83 10.78 6.99
CA SER A 51 -1.87 10.54 5.91
C SER A 51 -2.53 10.51 4.53
N THR A 52 -1.80 10.99 3.52
CA THR A 52 -2.23 11.04 2.11
C THR A 52 -1.33 10.22 1.19
N ASN A 53 -0.20 9.71 1.70
CA ASN A 53 0.78 8.93 0.94
C ASN A 53 1.51 7.92 1.85
N THR A 54 2.22 6.97 1.25
CA THR A 54 2.92 5.90 1.97
C THR A 54 3.91 6.41 3.01
N GLY A 55 4.64 7.49 2.71
CA GLY A 55 5.62 8.07 3.65
C GLY A 55 4.95 8.70 4.88
N GLU A 56 3.84 9.42 4.68
CA GLU A 56 3.01 9.91 5.77
C GLU A 56 2.38 8.78 6.57
N ASN A 57 1.90 7.71 5.93
CA ASN A 57 1.36 6.54 6.64
C ASN A 57 2.36 6.05 7.69
N ILE A 58 3.65 5.96 7.32
CA ILE A 58 4.74 5.49 8.18
C ILE A 58 5.01 6.49 9.32
N ARG A 59 5.23 7.77 8.98
CA ARG A 59 5.60 8.81 9.96
C ARG A 59 4.46 9.11 10.94
N PHE A 60 3.22 9.12 10.47
CA PHE A 60 2.06 9.39 11.32
C PHE A 60 1.71 8.17 12.18
N SER A 61 1.85 6.95 11.66
CA SER A 61 1.72 5.73 12.48
C SER A 61 2.75 5.71 13.61
N TYR A 62 4.01 6.08 13.33
CA TYR A 62 5.05 6.25 14.35
C TYR A 62 4.59 7.22 15.47
N ARG A 63 4.07 8.40 15.08
CA ARG A 63 3.60 9.41 16.04
C ARG A 63 2.46 8.88 16.92
N VAL A 64 1.49 8.19 16.33
CA VAL A 64 0.35 7.63 17.09
C VAL A 64 0.82 6.52 18.04
N LEU A 65 1.72 5.64 17.59
CA LEU A 65 2.28 4.56 18.42
C LEU A 65 3.06 5.09 19.62
N ARG A 66 3.96 6.03 19.36
CA ARG A 66 4.80 6.67 20.39
C ARG A 66 3.95 7.28 21.50
N ASN A 67 2.80 7.88 21.15
CA ASN A 67 1.93 8.55 22.11
C ASN A 67 1.02 7.62 22.93
N ARG A 68 0.81 6.35 22.53
CA ARG A 68 -0.18 5.48 23.18
C ARG A 68 0.41 4.28 23.92
N ASN A 69 1.40 3.58 23.36
CA ASN A 69 1.78 2.25 23.87
C ASN A 69 3.27 1.89 23.64
N GLY A 70 4.12 2.87 23.35
CA GLY A 70 5.51 2.63 22.98
C GLY A 70 5.66 2.08 21.55
N LEU A 71 6.90 1.94 21.09
CA LEU A 71 7.20 1.54 19.71
C LEU A 71 7.36 0.02 19.60
N PRO A 72 6.79 -0.62 18.56
CA PRO A 72 6.90 -2.06 18.39
C PRO A 72 8.32 -2.48 17.97
N SER A 73 8.78 -3.61 18.50
CA SER A 73 10.01 -4.28 18.04
C SER A 73 9.81 -5.15 16.79
N ASN A 74 8.55 -5.48 16.47
CA ASN A 74 8.16 -6.27 15.31
C ASN A 74 7.00 -5.60 14.57
N VAL A 75 7.13 -5.41 13.26
CA VAL A 75 6.13 -4.76 12.41
C VAL A 75 5.80 -5.66 11.23
N ILE A 76 4.51 -5.88 11.02
CA ILE A 76 3.99 -6.51 9.80
C ILE A 76 3.31 -5.39 8.99
N LEU A 77 3.87 -5.07 7.84
CA LEU A 77 3.24 -4.20 6.86
C LEU A 77 2.46 -5.06 5.90
N VAL A 78 1.21 -4.72 5.70
CA VAL A 78 0.38 -5.40 4.72
C VAL A 78 0.00 -4.41 3.65
N GLN A 79 0.09 -4.86 2.41
CA GLN A 79 -0.18 -4.05 1.25
C GLN A 79 -0.86 -4.84 0.13
N LYS A 80 -1.35 -4.15 -0.90
CA LYS A 80 -1.63 -4.72 -2.22
C LYS A 80 -0.43 -5.51 -2.76
N PRO A 81 -0.66 -6.63 -3.48
CA PRO A 81 0.41 -7.52 -3.96
C PRO A 81 1.55 -6.80 -4.68
N TYR A 82 1.23 -5.87 -5.57
CA TYR A 82 2.22 -5.16 -6.38
C TYR A 82 2.98 -4.03 -5.66
N MET A 83 2.65 -3.67 -4.42
CA MET A 83 3.35 -2.58 -3.71
C MET A 83 4.16 -3.01 -2.49
N GLY A 84 4.38 -4.31 -2.31
CA GLY A 84 5.19 -4.83 -1.20
C GLY A 84 6.59 -4.24 -1.17
N ARG A 85 7.32 -4.27 -2.31
CA ARG A 85 8.70 -3.76 -2.39
C ARG A 85 8.79 -2.26 -2.15
N ARG A 86 7.83 -1.49 -2.67
CA ARG A 86 7.76 -0.04 -2.45
C ARG A 86 7.49 0.32 -1.00
N THR A 87 6.59 -0.44 -0.36
CA THR A 87 6.26 -0.28 1.06
C THR A 87 7.46 -0.57 1.95
N LEU A 88 8.18 -1.65 1.67
CA LEU A 88 9.46 -1.99 2.34
C LEU A 88 10.46 -0.84 2.23
N ALA A 89 10.75 -0.40 0.99
CA ALA A 89 11.77 0.61 0.73
C ALA A 89 11.41 1.98 1.35
N THR A 90 10.13 2.33 1.35
CA THR A 90 9.64 3.55 1.99
C THR A 90 9.76 3.46 3.51
N PHE A 91 9.41 2.32 4.11
CA PHE A 91 9.52 2.11 5.56
C PHE A 91 10.96 2.22 6.03
N GLN A 92 11.88 1.51 5.36
CA GLN A 92 13.31 1.57 5.67
C GLN A 92 13.87 2.99 5.60
N LYS A 93 13.38 3.81 4.67
CA LYS A 93 13.84 5.20 4.51
C LYS A 93 13.21 6.18 5.50
N GLN A 94 11.93 5.99 5.83
CA GLN A 94 11.11 7.02 6.49
C GLN A 94 10.66 6.68 7.91
N TRP A 95 10.90 5.46 8.41
CA TRP A 95 10.58 5.11 9.79
C TRP A 95 11.49 5.88 10.78
N PRO A 96 10.94 6.77 11.64
CA PRO A 96 11.77 7.57 12.55
C PRO A 96 12.17 6.83 13.84
N GLY A 97 11.68 5.61 14.03
CA GLY A 97 11.89 4.85 15.25
C GLY A 97 13.16 3.99 15.24
N PRO A 98 13.40 3.23 16.31
CA PRO A 98 14.47 2.25 16.33
C PRO A 98 14.22 1.17 15.29
N ILE A 99 15.29 0.46 14.91
CA ILE A 99 15.22 -0.68 14.01
C ILE A 99 14.25 -1.71 14.58
N CYS A 100 13.29 -2.14 13.77
CA CYS A 100 12.34 -3.18 14.09
C CYS A 100 12.51 -4.36 13.13
N LYS A 101 12.13 -5.56 13.59
CA LYS A 101 11.97 -6.70 12.69
C LYS A 101 10.77 -6.44 11.80
N LEU A 102 10.99 -6.48 10.49
CA LEU A 102 10.01 -6.08 9.49
C LEU A 102 9.61 -7.27 8.63
N CYS A 103 8.31 -7.49 8.49
CA CYS A 103 7.73 -8.39 7.52
C CYS A 103 6.78 -7.59 6.63
N VAL A 104 6.87 -7.77 5.31
CA VAL A 104 5.89 -7.21 4.36
C VAL A 104 5.15 -8.37 3.75
N THR A 105 3.81 -8.30 3.75
CA THR A 105 2.97 -9.37 3.22
C THR A 105 1.77 -8.82 2.46
N SER A 106 1.19 -9.67 1.63
CA SER A 106 -0.01 -9.40 0.83
C SER A 106 -0.78 -10.72 0.67
N PRO A 107 -2.03 -10.69 0.19
CA PRO A 107 -2.66 -11.90 -0.33
C PRO A 107 -1.77 -12.57 -1.37
N ASN A 108 -1.69 -13.89 -1.35
CA ASN A 108 -1.00 -14.68 -2.38
C ASN A 108 -1.98 -14.91 -3.53
N ILE A 109 -1.93 -14.04 -4.54
CA ILE A 109 -2.84 -14.02 -5.67
C ILE A 109 -2.05 -13.62 -6.92
N ASP A 110 -2.29 -14.33 -8.02
CA ASP A 110 -1.61 -14.05 -9.28
C ASP A 110 -2.15 -12.79 -9.94
N LEU A 111 -1.32 -12.16 -10.77
CA LEU A 111 -1.65 -10.89 -11.44
C LEU A 111 -2.96 -10.99 -12.24
N LEU A 112 -3.18 -12.12 -12.92
CA LEU A 112 -4.37 -12.33 -13.76
C LEU A 112 -5.64 -12.59 -12.95
N ASP A 113 -5.50 -13.02 -11.69
CA ASP A 113 -6.63 -13.29 -10.79
C ASP A 113 -6.95 -12.12 -9.87
N TYR A 114 -6.07 -11.12 -9.80
CA TYR A 114 -6.26 -9.93 -8.95
C TYR A 114 -7.42 -9.01 -9.42
N PRO A 115 -7.60 -8.74 -10.73
CA PRO A 115 -8.72 -7.95 -11.24
C PRO A 115 -10.06 -8.56 -10.86
N ASN A 116 -11.00 -7.69 -10.49
CA ASN A 116 -12.37 -8.06 -10.19
C ASN A 116 -13.24 -6.79 -10.19
N SER A 117 -14.55 -6.95 -10.04
CA SER A 117 -15.52 -5.84 -10.06
C SER A 117 -15.26 -4.73 -9.04
N GLU A 118 -14.46 -5.00 -8.00
CA GLU A 118 -14.15 -4.04 -6.95
C GLU A 118 -12.76 -3.40 -7.09
N VAL A 119 -11.84 -4.06 -7.80
CA VAL A 119 -10.45 -3.60 -8.01
C VAL A 119 -10.30 -2.79 -9.31
N GLY A 120 -11.06 -3.16 -10.34
CA GLY A 120 -10.84 -2.71 -11.72
C GLY A 120 -10.46 -3.88 -12.63
N ASP A 121 -10.33 -3.59 -13.92
CA ASP A 121 -9.89 -4.57 -14.90
C ASP A 121 -8.37 -4.78 -14.88
N LEU A 122 -7.86 -5.63 -15.78
CA LEU A 122 -6.44 -5.91 -15.85
C LEU A 122 -5.62 -4.69 -16.29
N ASP A 123 -6.17 -3.84 -17.16
CA ASP A 123 -5.49 -2.65 -17.67
C ASP A 123 -5.34 -1.59 -16.56
N ASP A 124 -6.36 -1.43 -15.71
CA ASP A 124 -6.28 -0.61 -14.49
C ASP A 124 -5.13 -1.06 -13.58
N VAL A 125 -5.04 -2.37 -13.34
CA VAL A 125 -3.99 -2.96 -12.49
C VAL A 125 -2.61 -2.76 -13.11
N ILE A 126 -2.44 -3.04 -14.40
CA ILE A 126 -1.15 -2.86 -15.11
C ILE A 126 -0.71 -1.39 -15.08
N THR A 127 -1.64 -0.46 -15.30
CA THR A 127 -1.36 0.99 -15.24
C THR A 127 -0.77 1.39 -13.88
N ILE A 128 -1.35 0.89 -12.78
CA ILE A 128 -0.84 1.16 -11.43
C ILE A 128 0.53 0.49 -11.22
N VAL A 129 0.68 -0.77 -11.63
CA VAL A 129 1.94 -1.54 -11.49
C VAL A 129 3.10 -0.83 -12.17
N ILE A 130 2.90 -0.31 -13.39
CA ILE A 130 3.91 0.41 -14.15
C ILE A 130 4.30 1.71 -13.46
N GLY A 131 3.33 2.49 -12.99
CA GLY A 131 3.60 3.70 -12.19
C GLY A 131 4.41 3.39 -10.93
N ASP A 132 4.06 2.31 -10.24
CA ASP A 132 4.78 1.90 -9.03
C ASP A 132 6.18 1.36 -9.31
N MET A 133 6.36 0.66 -10.43
CA MET A 133 7.67 0.23 -10.92
C MET A 133 8.57 1.45 -11.16
N GLN A 134 8.11 2.46 -11.90
CA GLN A 134 8.89 3.68 -12.15
C GLN A 134 9.31 4.36 -10.84
N ARG A 135 8.40 4.43 -9.86
CA ARG A 135 8.68 5.03 -8.55
C ARG A 135 9.75 4.28 -7.76
N MET A 136 9.96 2.98 -7.97
CA MET A 136 11.04 2.25 -7.29
C MET A 136 12.41 2.86 -7.56
N ASP A 137 12.63 3.37 -8.78
CA ASP A 137 13.87 4.05 -9.16
C ASP A 137 13.81 5.55 -8.83
N SER A 138 12.78 6.25 -9.32
CA SER A 138 12.66 7.71 -9.17
C SER A 138 12.60 8.14 -7.70
N TYR A 139 11.87 7.43 -6.84
CA TYR A 139 11.74 7.82 -5.43
C TYR A 139 12.94 7.45 -4.59
N ALA A 140 13.77 6.50 -5.02
CA ALA A 140 15.07 6.28 -4.41
C ALA A 140 16.00 7.48 -4.67
N LYS A 141 16.03 7.98 -5.92
CA LYS A 141 16.81 9.17 -6.32
C LYS A 141 16.36 10.44 -5.59
N LEU A 142 15.05 10.60 -5.37
CA LEU A 142 14.47 11.72 -4.61
C LEU A 142 14.63 11.57 -3.09
N GLY A 143 15.17 10.45 -2.59
CA GLY A 143 15.38 10.22 -1.17
C GLY A 143 14.11 9.85 -0.38
N TYR A 144 13.02 9.48 -1.05
CA TYR A 144 11.80 9.00 -0.41
C TYR A 144 11.82 7.51 -0.10
N GLN A 145 12.66 6.74 -0.79
CA GLN A 145 12.84 5.29 -0.62
C GLN A 145 14.32 4.92 -0.48
N THR A 146 14.60 3.74 0.09
CA THR A 146 15.91 3.10 -0.07
C THR A 146 16.07 2.59 -1.50
N PHE A 147 17.30 2.55 -2.01
CA PHE A 147 17.56 1.93 -3.31
C PHE A 147 17.18 0.45 -3.28
N GLN A 148 16.52 -0.02 -4.34
CA GLN A 148 16.17 -1.41 -4.56
C GLN A 148 16.66 -1.80 -5.94
N ARG A 149 17.48 -2.87 -6.04
CA ARG A 149 17.89 -3.37 -7.34
C ARG A 149 16.66 -3.88 -8.09
N ILE A 150 16.47 -3.35 -9.30
CA ILE A 150 15.46 -3.80 -10.23
C ILE A 150 16.17 -4.70 -11.26
N PRO A 151 15.73 -5.96 -11.44
CA PRO A 151 16.25 -6.85 -12.46
C PRO A 151 16.09 -6.31 -13.89
N ASP A 152 17.00 -6.67 -14.79
CA ASP A 152 17.05 -6.15 -16.17
C ASP A 152 15.86 -6.61 -17.02
N ASP A 153 15.36 -7.82 -16.78
CA ASP A 153 14.15 -8.37 -17.39
C ASP A 153 12.91 -7.58 -16.97
N VAL A 154 12.82 -7.18 -15.69
CA VAL A 154 11.75 -6.31 -15.18
C VAL A 154 11.82 -4.91 -15.82
N TRP A 155 13.02 -4.34 -15.95
CA TRP A 155 13.21 -3.08 -16.69
C TRP A 155 12.81 -3.20 -18.17
N SER A 156 13.15 -4.32 -18.81
CA SER A 156 12.80 -4.58 -20.20
C SER A 156 11.29 -4.67 -20.38
N ALA A 157 10.59 -5.40 -19.51
CA ALA A 157 9.13 -5.47 -19.50
C ALA A 157 8.47 -4.10 -19.27
N TYR A 158 8.97 -3.33 -18.31
CA TYR A 158 8.52 -1.94 -18.08
C TYR A 158 8.67 -1.09 -19.35
N ASN A 159 9.82 -1.15 -20.01
CA ASN A 159 10.08 -0.34 -21.21
C ASN A 159 9.17 -0.71 -22.39
N ILE A 160 8.84 -1.99 -22.56
CA ILE A 160 7.89 -2.43 -23.60
C ILE A 160 6.52 -1.81 -23.35
N LEU A 161 6.02 -1.93 -22.12
CA LEU A 161 4.69 -1.44 -21.76
C LEU A 161 4.63 0.10 -21.71
N HIS A 162 5.71 0.76 -21.29
CA HIS A 162 5.79 2.21 -21.29
C HIS A 162 5.77 2.79 -22.71
N ARG A 163 6.49 2.16 -23.65
CA ARG A 163 6.55 2.58 -25.06
C ARG A 163 5.24 2.37 -25.81
N SER A 164 4.37 1.47 -25.36
CA SER A 164 3.05 1.30 -25.98
C SER A 164 2.15 2.53 -25.77
N GLY A 165 2.42 3.34 -24.75
CA GLY A 165 1.60 4.50 -24.40
C GLY A 165 0.29 4.17 -23.68
N MET A 166 -0.10 2.90 -23.62
CA MET A 166 -1.42 2.46 -23.11
C MET A 166 -1.56 2.60 -21.60
N TYR A 167 -0.46 2.43 -20.85
CA TYR A 167 -0.49 2.24 -19.40
C TYR A 167 0.19 3.38 -18.62
N ASN A 168 0.30 4.57 -19.23
CA ASN A 168 1.10 5.68 -18.70
C ASN A 168 0.34 6.56 -17.68
N GLY A 169 -0.92 6.25 -17.36
CA GLY A 169 -1.80 7.09 -16.53
C GLY A 169 -1.34 7.31 -15.08
N HIS A 170 -0.39 6.51 -14.59
CA HIS A 170 0.17 6.62 -13.24
C HIS A 170 1.68 6.85 -13.21
N LEU A 171 2.30 7.26 -14.32
CA LEU A 171 3.69 7.68 -14.32
C LEU A 171 3.87 9.05 -13.65
N VAL A 172 5.09 9.33 -13.18
CA VAL A 172 5.49 10.60 -12.53
C VAL A 172 6.68 11.24 -13.21
#